data_AF-A0A4V2NUZ4-F1
#
_entry.id   AF-A0A4V2NUZ4-F1
#
_cell.length_a   1.000
_cell.length_b   1.000
_cell.length_c   1.000
_cell.angle_alpha   90.00
_cell.angle_beta   90.00
_cell.angle_gamma   90.00
#
_symmetry.space_group_name_H-M   'P 1'
#
loop_
_entity.id
_entity.type
_entity.pdbx_description
1 polymer ?
#
loop_
_entity_poly.entity_id
_entity_poly.type
_entity_poly.pdbx_seq_one_letter_code
_entity_poly.pdbx_strand_id
1 'polypeptide(L)' 'MIESHDLFNEFPEHSETIRKLTLANDDFVKMMRDYDDVDHKIQRIEQRVEAASQLYEEELKKLRLGLKDRLYKLITAAG' A
#
# COMPACT_ATOMS: atom_id res chain seq x y z
N MET A 1 -4.97 -7.87 -14.67
CA MET A 1 -5.71 -6.83 -13.92
C MET A 1 -5.28 -6.99 -12.49
N ILE A 2 -4.49 -6.04 -11.98
CA ILE A 2 -4.03 -6.04 -10.60
C ILE A 2 -5.19 -5.40 -9.83
N GLU A 3 -6.19 -6.22 -9.48
CA GLU A 3 -7.36 -5.79 -8.69
C GLU A 3 -7.11 -5.97 -7.19
N SER A 4 -5.87 -5.75 -6.76
CA SER A 4 -5.50 -5.69 -5.35
C SER A 4 -5.80 -4.29 -4.82
N HIS A 5 -7.08 -3.93 -4.76
CA HIS A 5 -7.54 -2.72 -4.06
C HIS A 5 -7.46 -2.95 -2.53
N ASP A 6 -6.29 -3.37 -2.04
CA ASP A 6 -6.06 -3.75 -0.64
C ASP A 6 -6.47 -2.60 0.29
N LEU A 7 -6.15 -1.36 -0.09
CA LEU A 7 -6.53 -0.18 0.68
C LEU A 7 -8.05 0.03 0.82
N PHE A 8 -8.84 -0.29 -0.21
CA PHE A 8 -10.30 -0.17 -0.13
C PHE A 8 -10.92 -1.30 0.70
N ASN A 9 -10.30 -2.48 0.69
CA ASN A 9 -10.70 -3.60 1.55
C ASN A 9 -10.28 -3.39 3.00
N GLU A 10 -9.14 -2.75 3.25
CA GLU A 10 -8.62 -2.42 4.57
C GLU A 10 -9.39 -1.25 5.22
N PHE A 11 -9.84 -0.28 4.41
CA PHE A 11 -10.55 0.90 4.88
C PHE A 11 -11.88 1.13 4.13
N PRO A 12 -12.84 0.19 4.23
CA PRO A 12 -14.09 0.26 3.49
C PRO A 12 -14.90 1.51 3.87
N GLU A 13 -14.84 1.92 5.14
CA GLU A 13 -15.48 3.14 5.67
C GLU A 13 -14.95 4.44 5.05
N HIS A 14 -13.73 4.42 4.50
CA HIS A 14 -13.10 5.58 3.89
C HIS A 14 -13.08 5.53 2.35
N SER A 15 -13.80 4.60 1.73
CA SER A 15 -13.80 4.38 0.28
C SER A 15 -14.10 5.64 -0.54
N GLU A 16 -15.02 6.50 -0.07
CA GLU A 16 -15.32 7.77 -0.74
C GLU A 16 -14.15 8.76 -0.65
N THR A 17 -13.53 8.89 0.53
CA THR A 17 -12.37 9.77 0.74
C THR A 17 -11.18 9.29 -0.07
N ILE A 18 -10.92 7.98 -0.10
CA ILE A 18 -9.87 7.37 -0.93
C ILE A 18 -10.11 7.72 -2.39
N ARG A 19 -11.32 7.54 -2.93
CA ARG A 19 -11.66 7.93 -4.32
C ARG A 19 -11.39 9.41 -4.59
N LYS A 20 -11.80 10.30 -3.68
CA LYS A 20 -11.53 11.75 -3.82
C LYS A 20 -10.04 12.05 -3.85
N LEU A 21 -9.27 11.46 -2.94
CA LEU A 21 -7.82 11.62 -2.89
C LEU A 21 -7.12 11.06 -4.13
N THR A 22 -7.55 9.91 -4.65
CA THR A 22 -7.02 9.35 -5.91
C THR A 22 -7.25 10.29 -7.10
N LEU A 23 -8.36 11.04 -7.11
CA LEU A 23 -8.67 11.99 -8.19
C LEU A 23 -7.99 13.36 -8.01
N ALA A 24 -7.73 13.77 -6.77
CA ALA A 24 -7.26 15.12 -6.46
C ALA A 24 -5.78 15.20 -6.03
N ASN A 25 -5.14 14.06 -5.75
CA ASN A 25 -3.79 14.01 -5.18
C ASN A 25 -2.93 12.92 -5.85
N ASP A 26 -2.07 13.34 -6.78
CA ASP A 26 -1.12 12.45 -7.47
C ASP A 26 -0.14 11.76 -6.52
N ASP A 27 0.25 12.41 -5.42
CA ASP A 27 1.15 11.79 -4.43
C ASP A 27 0.43 10.63 -3.70
N PHE A 28 -0.87 10.76 -3.44
CA PHE A 28 -1.67 9.66 -2.89
C PHE A 28 -1.70 8.46 -3.85
N VAL A 29 -1.87 8.71 -5.15
CA VAL A 29 -1.84 7.65 -6.18
C VAL A 29 -0.48 6.95 -6.24
N LYS A 30 0.61 7.72 -6.18
CA LYS A 30 1.96 7.14 -6.13
C LYS A 30 2.15 6.27 -4.89
N MET A 31 1.76 6.77 -3.71
CA MET A 31 1.87 6.01 -2.46
C MET A 31 1.06 4.72 -2.47
N MET A 32 -0.15 4.73 -3.04
CA MET A 32 -0.96 3.51 -3.20
C MET A 32 -0.25 2.49 -4.09
N ARG A 33 0.36 2.96 -5.17
CA ARG A 33 1.10 2.11 -6.10
C ARG A 33 2.38 1.56 -5.48
N ASP A 34 3.13 2.37 -4.74
CA ASP A 34 4.31 1.93 -3.99
C ASP A 34 3.91 0.89 -2.93
N TYR A 35 2.78 1.08 -2.24
CA TYR A 35 2.28 0.13 -1.26
C TYR A 35 1.97 -1.23 -1.90
N ASP A 36 1.26 -1.22 -3.02
CA ASP A 36 0.92 -2.42 -3.79
C ASP A 36 2.17 -3.14 -4.34
N ASP A 37 3.15 -2.39 -4.85
CA ASP A 37 4.41 -2.97 -5.34
C ASP A 37 5.19 -3.66 -4.21
N VAL A 38 5.29 -3.00 -3.05
CA VAL A 38 5.96 -3.56 -1.87
C VAL A 38 5.24 -4.81 -1.37
N ASP A 39 3.91 -4.81 -1.30
CA ASP A 39 3.14 -5.98 -0.87
C ASP A 39 3.33 -7.15 -1.83
N HIS A 40 3.20 -6.92 -3.14
CA HIS A 40 3.47 -7.94 -4.15
C HIS A 40 4.90 -8.49 -4.05
N LYS A 41 5.88 -7.64 -3.75
CA LYS A 41 7.27 -8.09 -3.56
C LYS A 41 7.44 -8.97 -2.34
N ILE A 42 6.81 -8.62 -1.22
CA ILE A 42 6.78 -9.45 -0.01
C ILE A 42 6.13 -10.80 -0.33
N GLN A 43 4.96 -10.80 -0.99
CA GLN A 43 4.27 -12.03 -1.37
C GLN A 43 5.14 -12.93 -2.26
N ARG A 44 5.87 -12.37 -3.22
CA ARG A 44 6.78 -13.13 -4.09
C ARG A 44 7.95 -13.74 -3.33
N ILE A 45 8.48 -13.03 -2.34
CA ILE A 45 9.52 -13.54 -1.44
C ILE A 45 8.97 -14.66 -0.55
N GLU A 46 7.79 -14.46 0.05
CA GLU A 46 7.13 -15.44 0.92
C GLU A 46 6.74 -16.72 0.16
N GLN A 47 6.33 -16.59 -1.10
CA GLN A 47 6.09 -17.71 -2.02
C GLN A 47 7.37 -18.38 -2.53
N ARG A 48 8.56 -17.92 -2.10
CA ARG A 48 9.88 -18.38 -2.55
C ARG A 48 10.08 -18.28 -4.08
N VAL A 49 9.33 -17.39 -4.72
CA VAL A 49 9.49 -17.06 -6.15
C VAL A 49 10.76 -16.22 -6.35
N GLU A 50 11.07 -15.35 -5.39
CA GLU A 50 12.31 -14.58 -5.36
C GLU A 50 13.16 -14.96 -4.14
N ALA A 51 14.45 -15.24 -4.38
CA ALA A 51 15.41 -15.44 -3.31
C ALA A 51 15.80 -14.08 -2.73
N ALA A 52 15.27 -13.76 -1.55
CA ALA A 52 15.64 -12.59 -0.79
C ALA A 52 16.25 -12.97 0.56
N SER A 53 17.11 -12.10 1.09
CA SER A 53 17.57 -12.23 2.47
C SER A 53 16.47 -11.87 3.46
N GLN A 54 16.47 -12.50 4.64
CA GLN A 54 15.54 -12.19 5.72
C GLN A 54 15.50 -10.69 6.05
N LEU A 55 16.68 -10.04 6.07
CA LEU A 55 16.80 -8.60 6.29
C LEU A 55 16.06 -7.79 5.21
N TYR A 56 16.14 -8.19 3.94
CA TYR A 56 15.45 -7.49 2.87
C TYR A 56 13.92 -7.61 2.99
N GLU A 57 13.44 -8.81 3.32
CA GLU A 57 12.02 -9.06 3.59
C GLU A 57 11.52 -8.21 4.77
N GLU A 58 12.30 -8.11 5.86
CA GLU A 58 11.96 -7.26 7.01
C GLU A 58 11.92 -5.77 6.64
N GLU A 59 12.87 -5.29 5.84
CA GLU A 59 12.87 -3.89 5.37
C GLU A 59 11.64 -3.59 4.49
N LEU A 60 11.23 -4.52 3.63
CA LEU A 60 9.99 -4.39 2.87
C LEU A 60 8.76 -4.35 3.78
N LYS A 61 8.69 -5.21 4.80
CA LYS A 61 7.60 -5.21 5.78
C LYS A 61 7.51 -3.87 6.53
N LYS A 62 8.65 -3.28 6.92
CA LYS A 62 8.70 -1.93 7.51
C LYS A 62 8.24 -0.86 6.53
N LEU A 63 8.67 -0.95 5.26
CA LEU A 63 8.27 -0.01 4.23
C LEU A 63 6.76 -0.07 3.98
N ARG A 64 6.18 -1.27 3.88
CA ARG A 64 4.72 -1.48 3.76
C ARG A 64 3.98 -0.81 4.91
N LEU A 65 4.44 -1.03 6.14
CA LEU A 65 3.84 -0.41 7.33
C LEU A 65 3.92 1.12 7.28
N GLY A 66 5.07 1.68 6.89
CA GLY A 66 5.25 3.12 6.77
C GLY A 66 4.39 3.76 5.67
N LEU A 67 4.23 3.08 4.53
CA LEU A 67 3.34 3.51 3.46
C LEU A 67 1.88 3.50 3.90
N LYS A 68 1.45 2.42 4.57
CA LYS A 68 0.11 2.31 5.16
C LYS A 68 -0.19 3.42 6.14
N ASP A 69 0.73 3.71 7.07
CA ASP A 69 0.56 4.80 8.05
C ASP A 69 0.39 6.16 7.37
N ARG A 70 1.19 6.43 6.33
CA ARG A 70 1.07 7.68 5.55
C ARG A 70 -0.24 7.76 4.77
N LEU A 71 -0.66 6.68 4.12
CA LEU A 71 -1.95 6.61 3.42
C LEU A 71 -3.10 6.87 4.39
N TYR A 72 -3.07 6.22 5.56
CA TYR A 72 -4.09 6.41 6.59
C TYR A 72 -4.13 7.86 7.12
N LYS A 73 -2.97 8.49 7.33
CA LYS A 73 -2.89 9.92 7.70
C LYS A 73 -3.51 10.83 6.66
N LEU A 74 -3.31 10.57 5.38
CA LEU A 74 -3.91 11.37 4.30
C LEU A 74 -5.43 11.18 4.25
N ILE A 75 -5.90 9.93 4.39
CA ILE A 75 -7.32 9.60 4.44
C ILE A 75 -8.01 10.31 5.61
N THR A 76 -7.45 10.19 6.81
CA THR A 76 -8.02 10.80 8.04
C THR A 76 -7.91 12.31 8.06
N ALA A 77 -6.92 12.91 7.39
CA ALA A 77 -6.81 14.36 7.26
C ALA A 77 -7.77 14.97 6.22
N ALA A 78 -8.29 14.15 5.30
CA ALA A 78 -9.20 14.57 4.24
C ALA A 78 -10.69 14.30 4.55
N GLY A 79 -10.97 13.50 5.59
CA GLY A 79 -12.32 13.28 6.15
C GLY A 79 -12.68 14.33 7.20
#